data_AF-A0A0M1P701-F1
#
_entry.id   AF-A0A0M1P701-F1
#
_cell.length_a   1.000
_cell.length_b   1.000
_cell.length_c   1.000
_cell.angle_alpha   90.00
_cell.angle_beta   90.00
_cell.angle_gamma   90.00
#
_symmetry.space_group_name_H-M   'P 1'
#
loop_
_entity.id
_entity.type
_entity.pdbx_description
1 polymer ?
#
loop_
_entity_poly.entity_id
_entity_poly.type
_entity_poly.pdbx_seq_one_letter_code
_entity_poly.pdbx_strand_id
1 'polypeptide(L)'
;MKLKLFFIFMLVILVGCNEQKDEIVTELHKEQHINYLKDYGWSIDRFASDFKYAASSLESFKSHVNDIEELGQVDLAPYFDKEVIETGYILQEKTMTYNKIVGYILESDDEIIGGYLEFNHEAEQEDGTLEIDQTEISPMLHRKELGSNYPR
;
A
#
# COMPACT_ATOMS: atom_id res chain seq x y z
N MET A 1 56.27 -34.58 -24.56
CA MET A 1 55.54 -35.83 -24.82
C MET A 1 54.49 -36.03 -23.73
N LYS A 2 53.22 -36.22 -24.14
CA LYS A 2 52.07 -36.88 -23.43
C LYS A 2 51.54 -36.16 -22.17
N LEU A 3 50.36 -35.49 -22.13
CA LEU A 3 48.96 -35.89 -22.43
C LEU A 3 48.53 -37.11 -21.57
N LYS A 4 47.58 -37.04 -20.62
CA LYS A 4 46.11 -36.80 -20.71
C LYS A 4 45.54 -36.46 -19.33
N LEU A 5 44.70 -35.41 -19.20
CA LEU A 5 43.24 -35.46 -19.01
C LEU A 5 42.76 -36.25 -17.77
N PHE A 6 42.40 -35.53 -16.69
CA PHE A 6 41.30 -35.93 -15.80
C PHE A 6 40.35 -34.75 -15.66
N PHE A 7 39.36 -34.79 -16.54
CA PHE A 7 38.18 -33.95 -16.58
C PHE A 7 37.19 -34.54 -15.54
N ILE A 8 36.49 -33.66 -14.81
CA ILE A 8 35.20 -33.91 -14.13
C ILE A 8 35.22 -34.77 -12.85
N PHE A 9 34.75 -34.15 -11.76
CA PHE A 9 34.01 -34.64 -10.57
C PHE A 9 34.37 -33.64 -9.45
N MET A 10 33.56 -32.72 -8.92
CA MET A 10 32.11 -32.56 -8.83
C MET A 10 31.74 -31.08 -9.06
N LEU A 11 31.26 -30.77 -10.27
CA LEU A 11 30.04 -29.98 -10.37
C LEU A 11 28.94 -30.94 -9.91
N VAL A 12 28.17 -30.59 -8.87
CA VAL A 12 26.74 -30.95 -8.66
C VAL A 12 26.35 -30.71 -7.19
N ILE A 13 25.59 -29.60 -7.03
CA ILE A 13 24.34 -29.42 -6.27
C ILE A 13 24.46 -29.53 -4.73
N LEU A 14 24.04 -28.51 -3.95
CA LEU A 14 22.69 -28.40 -3.34
C LEU A 14 22.81 -27.34 -2.21
N VAL A 15 21.98 -26.33 -1.97
CA VAL A 15 20.77 -25.75 -2.55
C VAL A 15 20.80 -24.29 -2.08
N GLY A 16 20.79 -23.32 -3.00
CA GLY A 16 20.42 -21.95 -2.65
C GLY A 16 18.94 -21.94 -2.31
N CYS A 17 18.60 -21.72 -1.04
CA CYS A 17 17.22 -21.60 -0.58
C CYS A 17 16.59 -20.33 -1.16
N ASN A 18 15.79 -20.51 -2.22
CA ASN A 18 14.45 -19.95 -2.39
C ASN A 18 14.18 -18.47 -1.98
N GLU A 19 14.95 -17.50 -2.46
CA GLU A 19 14.60 -16.06 -2.34
C GLU A 19 13.86 -15.50 -3.57
N GLN A 20 13.83 -16.25 -4.68
CA GLN A 20 13.35 -15.72 -5.96
C GLN A 20 11.81 -15.66 -6.08
N LYS A 21 11.07 -16.39 -5.24
CA LYS A 21 9.60 -16.33 -5.24
C LYS A 21 9.08 -15.08 -4.54
N ASP A 22 9.71 -14.69 -3.44
CA ASP A 22 9.25 -13.59 -2.60
C ASP A 22 9.48 -12.23 -3.29
N GLU A 23 10.59 -12.07 -4.03
CA GLU A 23 10.83 -10.87 -4.85
C GLU A 23 9.80 -10.71 -5.98
N ILE A 24 9.49 -11.78 -6.72
CA ILE A 24 8.53 -11.73 -7.83
C ILE A 24 7.12 -11.38 -7.33
N VAL A 25 6.71 -11.97 -6.19
CA VAL A 25 5.42 -11.68 -5.56
C VAL A 25 5.36 -10.22 -5.10
N THR A 26 6.41 -9.73 -4.42
CA THR A 26 6.49 -8.34 -3.95
C THR A 26 6.45 -7.32 -5.09
N GLU A 27 7.13 -7.59 -6.22
CA GLU A 27 7.08 -6.73 -7.41
C GLU A 27 5.69 -6.72 -8.07
N LEU A 28 5.00 -7.85 -8.09
CA LEU A 28 3.65 -7.98 -8.66
C LEU A 28 2.60 -7.16 -7.87
N HIS A 29 2.58 -7.29 -6.53
CA HIS A 29 1.67 -6.50 -5.68
C HIS A 29 1.88 -5.00 -5.86
N LYS A 30 3.15 -4.59 -5.97
CA LYS A 30 3.50 -3.20 -6.23
C LYS A 30 2.95 -2.71 -7.58
N GLU A 31 2.98 -3.53 -8.62
CA GLU A 31 2.40 -3.18 -9.92
C GLU A 31 0.88 -3.08 -9.86
N GLN A 32 0.21 -4.02 -9.18
CA GLN A 32 -1.25 -3.97 -8.97
C GLN A 32 -1.66 -2.69 -8.24
N HIS A 33 -0.93 -2.28 -7.20
CA HIS A 33 -1.21 -1.06 -6.44
C HIS A 33 -1.03 0.21 -7.27
N ILE A 34 0.06 0.27 -8.05
CA ILE A 34 0.30 1.38 -8.97
C ILE A 34 -0.85 1.50 -9.96
N ASN A 35 -1.28 0.39 -10.57
CA ASN A 35 -2.37 0.40 -11.55
C ASN A 35 -3.71 0.78 -10.91
N TYR A 36 -4.03 0.23 -9.74
CA TYR A 36 -5.24 0.57 -9.00
C TYR A 36 -5.35 2.08 -8.75
N LEU A 37 -4.33 2.70 -8.14
CA LEU A 37 -4.33 4.14 -7.87
C LEU A 37 -4.39 4.98 -9.15
N LYS A 38 -3.64 4.55 -10.18
CA LYS A 38 -3.61 5.24 -11.47
C LYS A 38 -4.96 5.26 -12.18
N ASP A 39 -5.77 4.21 -12.04
CA ASP A 39 -7.11 4.15 -12.63
C ASP A 39 -8.04 5.21 -12.02
N TYR A 40 -7.85 5.56 -10.75
CA TYR A 40 -8.50 6.69 -10.09
C TYR A 40 -7.82 8.04 -10.37
N GLY A 41 -6.71 8.05 -11.10
CA GLY A 41 -5.96 9.24 -11.47
C GLY A 41 -4.99 9.72 -10.40
N TRP A 42 -4.58 8.85 -9.48
CA TRP A 42 -3.60 9.13 -8.43
C TRP A 42 -2.21 8.61 -8.79
N SER A 43 -1.19 9.32 -8.35
CA SER A 43 0.21 8.97 -8.62
C SER A 43 0.97 8.76 -7.32
N ILE A 44 1.63 7.62 -7.16
CA ILE A 44 2.45 7.35 -5.98
C ILE A 44 3.70 8.24 -6.00
N ASP A 45 3.96 8.95 -4.90
CA ASP A 45 5.26 9.56 -4.62
C ASP A 45 6.16 8.53 -3.94
N ARG A 46 5.72 8.01 -2.79
CA ARG A 46 6.48 7.04 -2.00
C ARG A 46 5.59 6.17 -1.13
N PHE A 47 6.12 5.01 -0.74
CA PHE A 47 5.56 4.16 0.30
C PHE A 47 5.51 4.90 1.64
N ALA A 48 4.43 4.70 2.40
CA ALA A 48 4.21 5.31 3.71
C ALA A 48 4.20 4.26 4.82
N SER A 49 3.38 3.23 4.66
CA SER A 49 3.12 2.23 5.69
C SER A 49 2.59 0.92 5.09
N ASP A 50 2.74 -0.16 5.86
CA ASP A 50 2.10 -1.45 5.65
C ASP A 50 1.66 -1.95 7.04
N PHE A 51 0.40 -2.36 7.17
CA PHE A 51 -0.13 -2.98 8.37
C PHE A 51 -0.85 -4.29 8.01
N LYS A 52 -0.49 -5.36 8.72
CA LYS A 52 -1.08 -6.69 8.50
C LYS A 52 -1.99 -7.07 9.65
N TYR A 53 -3.29 -7.14 9.36
CA TYR A 53 -4.29 -7.70 10.25
C TYR A 53 -4.29 -9.22 10.11
N ALA A 54 -3.91 -9.92 11.18
CA ALA A 54 -4.06 -11.37 11.21
C ALA A 54 -5.56 -11.77 11.11
N ALA A 55 -5.83 -12.99 10.65
CA ALA A 55 -7.17 -13.55 10.63
C ALA A 55 -7.90 -13.39 11.99
N SER A 56 -9.16 -12.95 11.96
CA SER A 56 -10.01 -12.70 13.14
C SER A 56 -9.49 -11.57 14.06
N SER A 57 -8.56 -10.72 13.59
CA SER A 57 -8.00 -9.61 14.39
C SER A 57 -8.55 -8.24 14.04
N LEU A 58 -9.24 -8.07 12.91
CA LEU A 58 -9.83 -6.78 12.50
C LEU A 58 -10.73 -6.19 13.60
N GLU A 59 -11.53 -7.01 14.27
CA GLU A 59 -12.38 -6.56 15.39
C GLU A 59 -11.60 -6.01 16.60
N SER A 60 -10.29 -6.22 16.70
CA SER A 60 -9.45 -5.60 17.73
C SER A 60 -9.14 -4.14 17.43
N PHE A 61 -9.34 -3.70 16.18
CA PHE A 61 -9.07 -2.36 15.67
C PHE A 61 -10.37 -1.59 15.34
N LYS A 62 -11.42 -1.78 16.15
CA LYS A 62 -12.79 -1.32 15.84
C LYS A 62 -12.89 0.13 15.37
N SER A 63 -12.20 1.06 16.02
CA SER A 63 -12.30 2.48 15.62
C SER A 63 -11.82 2.68 14.19
N HIS A 64 -10.63 2.16 13.87
CA HIS A 64 -10.03 2.28 12.54
C HIS A 64 -10.84 1.52 11.49
N VAL A 65 -11.27 0.29 11.79
CA VAL A 65 -12.12 -0.50 10.90
C VAL A 65 -13.45 0.20 10.62
N ASN A 66 -14.08 0.79 11.63
CA ASN A 66 -15.30 1.57 11.43
C ASN A 66 -15.07 2.79 10.54
N ASP A 67 -13.95 3.51 10.71
CA ASP A 67 -13.63 4.65 9.86
C ASP A 67 -13.45 4.22 8.38
N ILE A 68 -12.81 3.07 8.14
CA ILE A 68 -12.67 2.48 6.81
C ILE A 68 -14.05 2.10 6.22
N GLU A 69 -14.92 1.45 7.00
CA GLU A 69 -16.23 1.01 6.54
C GLU A 69 -17.21 2.18 6.31
N GLU A 70 -17.27 3.13 7.25
CA GLU A 70 -18.26 4.21 7.23
C GLU A 70 -17.82 5.40 6.35
N LEU A 71 -16.55 5.82 6.45
CA LEU A 71 -16.01 6.98 5.73
C LEU A 71 -15.31 6.56 4.44
N GLY A 72 -14.49 5.50 4.51
CA GLY A 72 -13.81 4.92 3.34
C GLY A 72 -14.74 4.11 2.42
N GLN A 73 -15.92 3.70 2.90
CA GLN A 73 -16.90 2.90 2.17
C GLN A 73 -16.33 1.58 1.63
N VAL A 74 -15.41 0.95 2.37
CA VAL A 74 -14.88 -0.38 2.05
C VAL A 74 -15.55 -1.41 2.95
N ASP A 75 -16.29 -2.36 2.37
CA ASP A 75 -16.96 -3.43 3.12
C ASP A 75 -15.94 -4.49 3.58
N LEU A 76 -15.63 -4.51 4.87
CA LEU A 76 -14.67 -5.44 5.48
C LEU A 76 -15.33 -6.67 6.11
N ALA A 77 -16.66 -6.69 6.23
CA ALA A 77 -17.38 -7.81 6.84
C ALA A 77 -17.06 -9.19 6.21
N PRO A 78 -16.88 -9.33 4.89
CA PRO A 78 -16.51 -10.61 4.28
C PRO A 78 -15.11 -11.12 4.66
N TYR A 79 -14.27 -10.26 5.25
CA TYR A 79 -12.84 -10.52 5.49
C TYR A 79 -12.49 -10.60 6.98
N PHE A 80 -13.46 -10.54 7.91
CA PHE A 80 -13.17 -10.59 9.34
C PHE A 80 -12.37 -11.82 9.79
N ASP A 81 -12.59 -12.97 9.17
CA ASP A 81 -11.86 -14.21 9.48
C ASP A 81 -10.64 -14.45 8.56
N LYS A 82 -10.22 -13.43 7.80
CA LYS A 82 -9.10 -13.50 6.87
C LYS A 82 -7.98 -12.56 7.26
N GLU A 83 -6.78 -12.86 6.74
CA GLU A 83 -5.71 -11.88 6.75
C GLU A 83 -6.07 -10.71 5.83
N VAL A 84 -5.86 -9.49 6.30
CA VAL A 84 -6.01 -8.27 5.52
C VAL A 84 -4.74 -7.45 5.65
N ILE A 85 -4.24 -6.97 4.51
CA ILE A 85 -3.06 -6.11 4.44
C ILE A 85 -3.53 -4.72 4.03
N GLU A 86 -3.18 -3.71 4.82
CA GLU A 86 -3.44 -2.31 4.52
C GLU A 86 -2.12 -1.63 4.18
N THR A 87 -1.99 -1.19 2.93
CA THR A 87 -0.79 -0.51 2.45
C THR A 87 -1.07 0.96 2.16
N GLY A 88 -0.33 1.85 2.81
CA GLY A 88 -0.42 3.29 2.63
C GLY A 88 0.67 3.85 1.70
N TYR A 89 0.27 4.71 0.77
CA TYR A 89 1.16 5.45 -0.13
C TYR A 89 0.94 6.94 -0.03
N ILE A 90 2.01 7.72 0.12
CA ILE A 90 1.94 9.17 -0.07
C ILE A 90 1.81 9.42 -1.57
N LEU A 91 0.80 10.21 -1.95
CA LEU A 91 0.51 10.56 -3.32
C LEU A 91 1.23 11.86 -3.71
N GLN A 92 1.54 12.02 -5.00
CA GLN A 92 2.19 13.22 -5.53
C GLN A 92 1.25 14.43 -5.49
N GLU A 93 -0.04 14.16 -5.63
CA GLU A 93 -1.09 15.17 -5.66
C GLU A 93 -1.28 15.87 -4.31
N LYS A 94 -1.66 17.14 -4.41
CA LYS A 94 -2.00 18.01 -3.27
C LYS A 94 -3.23 18.82 -3.61
N THR A 95 -3.82 19.40 -2.59
CA THR A 95 -5.02 20.22 -2.70
C THR A 95 -4.75 21.63 -2.20
N MET A 96 -5.71 22.55 -2.30
CA MET A 96 -5.56 23.87 -1.65
C MET A 96 -5.52 23.76 -0.12
N THR A 97 -6.22 22.80 0.46
CA THR A 97 -6.40 22.64 1.91
C THR A 97 -5.45 21.61 2.52
N TYR A 98 -5.17 20.54 1.77
CA TYR A 98 -4.42 19.36 2.21
C TYR A 98 -3.13 19.26 1.40
N ASN A 99 -2.01 19.26 2.11
CA ASN A 99 -0.67 19.25 1.53
C ASN A 99 -0.02 17.86 1.53
N LYS A 100 -0.72 16.86 2.08
CA LYS A 100 -0.38 15.43 2.06
C LYS A 100 -1.64 14.61 1.87
N ILE A 101 -1.67 13.79 0.83
CA ILE A 101 -2.74 12.81 0.60
C ILE A 101 -2.11 11.43 0.70
N VAL A 102 -2.74 10.54 1.46
CA VAL A 102 -2.34 9.14 1.56
C VAL A 102 -3.43 8.28 0.91
N GLY A 103 -3.05 7.46 -0.05
CA GLY A 103 -3.92 6.44 -0.62
C GLY A 103 -3.65 5.10 0.06
N TYR A 104 -4.67 4.55 0.70
CA TYR A 104 -4.61 3.22 1.30
C TYR A 104 -5.29 2.20 0.39
N ILE A 105 -4.64 1.05 0.24
CA ILE A 105 -5.15 -0.11 -0.48
C ILE A 105 -5.25 -1.25 0.51
N LEU A 106 -6.40 -1.92 0.52
CA LEU A 106 -6.62 -3.12 1.32
C LEU A 106 -6.59 -4.35 0.42
N GLU A 107 -5.84 -5.36 0.83
CA GLU A 107 -5.69 -6.64 0.14
C GLU A 107 -6.08 -7.80 1.07
N SER A 108 -6.62 -8.87 0.49
CA SER A 108 -6.82 -10.16 1.15
C SER A 108 -6.68 -11.27 0.10
N ASP A 109 -5.98 -12.35 0.45
CA ASP A 109 -5.69 -13.46 -0.48
C ASP A 109 -5.10 -12.99 -1.83
N ASP A 110 -4.15 -12.04 -1.79
CA ASP A 110 -3.48 -11.44 -2.95
C ASP A 110 -4.40 -10.65 -3.93
N GLU A 111 -5.63 -10.34 -3.50
CA GLU A 111 -6.58 -9.53 -4.25
C GLU A 111 -6.84 -8.19 -3.55
N ILE A 112 -6.93 -7.11 -4.32
CA ILE A 112 -7.38 -5.80 -3.80
C ILE A 112 -8.87 -5.89 -3.48
N ILE A 113 -9.21 -5.67 -2.21
CA ILE A 113 -10.59 -5.72 -1.70
C ILE A 113 -11.21 -4.33 -1.57
N GLY A 114 -10.38 -3.28 -1.60
CA GLY A 114 -10.82 -1.90 -1.58
C GLY A 114 -9.69 -0.91 -1.36
N GLY A 115 -10.05 0.35 -1.22
CA GLY A 115 -9.11 1.42 -0.92
C GLY A 115 -9.84 2.69 -0.51
N TYR A 116 -9.12 3.56 0.19
CA TYR A 116 -9.64 4.83 0.68
C TYR A 116 -8.53 5.90 0.68
N LEU A 117 -8.91 7.15 0.90
CA LEU A 117 -8.00 8.30 0.92
C LEU A 117 -8.02 8.95 2.30
N GLU A 118 -6.85 9.32 2.80
CA GLU A 118 -6.68 10.27 3.90
C GLU A 118 -6.10 11.58 3.37
N PHE A 119 -6.86 12.65 3.51
CA PHE A 119 -6.45 14.00 3.21
C PHE A 119 -5.92 14.64 4.50
N ASN A 120 -4.62 14.93 4.52
CA ASN A 120 -3.92 15.49 5.67
C ASN A 120 -3.38 16.88 5.37
N HIS A 121 -3.48 17.78 6.34
CA HIS A 121 -2.73 19.02 6.37
C HIS A 121 -1.64 18.90 7.45
N GLU A 122 -0.39 18.92 7.01
CA GLU A 122 0.77 18.97 7.88
C GLU A 122 1.21 20.43 8.07
N ALA A 123 1.25 20.89 9.30
CA ALA A 123 1.74 22.22 9.67
C ALA A 123 3.07 22.10 10.42
N GLU A 124 4.03 22.96 10.07
CA GLU A 124 5.28 23.09 10.83
C GLU A 124 5.02 23.92 12.10
N GLN A 125 5.39 23.35 13.24
CA GLN A 125 5.28 23.97 14.56
C GLN A 125 6.48 24.89 14.83
N GLU A 126 6.39 25.70 15.88
CA GLU A 126 7.47 26.65 16.27
C GLU A 126 8.82 25.95 16.56
N ASP A 127 8.78 24.67 16.96
CA ASP A 127 9.96 23.85 17.25
C ASP A 127 10.51 23.11 16.02
N GLY A 128 9.93 23.32 14.84
CA GLY A 128 10.31 22.68 13.58
C GLY A 128 9.77 21.25 13.40
N THR A 129 8.87 20.78 14.28
CA THR A 129 8.16 19.52 14.09
C THR A 129 7.00 19.68 13.10
N LEU A 130 6.69 18.62 12.35
CA LEU A 130 5.50 18.57 11.50
C LEU A 130 4.39 17.84 12.25
N GLU A 131 3.23 18.49 12.39
CA GLU A 131 2.04 17.91 13.01
C GLU A 131 0.89 17.90 12.00
N ILE A 132 0.09 16.85 12.02
CA ILE A 132 -1.17 16.81 11.26
C ILE A 132 -2.23 17.54 12.08
N ASP A 133 -2.68 18.69 11.60
CA ASP A 133 -3.71 19.50 12.28
C ASP A 133 -5.12 19.29 11.72
N GLN A 134 -5.24 18.68 10.53
CA GLN A 134 -6.49 18.32 9.88
C GLN A 134 -6.35 16.98 9.15
N THR A 135 -7.34 16.10 9.35
CA THR A 135 -7.48 14.82 8.64
C THR A 135 -8.92 14.65 8.17
N GLU A 136 -9.09 14.24 6.91
CA GLU A 136 -10.37 13.81 6.36
C GLU A 136 -10.20 12.45 5.67
N ILE A 137 -11.06 11.48 6.02
CA ILE A 137 -11.14 10.18 5.36
C ILE A 137 -12.24 10.22 4.30
N SER A 138 -11.95 9.67 3.13
CA SER A 138 -12.88 9.61 2.01
C SER A 138 -12.77 8.26 1.30
N PRO A 139 -13.81 7.81 0.57
CA PRO A 139 -13.67 6.68 -0.34
C PRO A 139 -12.58 6.93 -1.39
N MET A 140 -12.14 5.87 -2.06
CA MET A 140 -11.28 6.04 -3.24
C MET A 140 -12.09 6.72 -4.37
N LEU A 141 -11.98 8.04 -4.45
CA LEU A 141 -12.63 8.86 -5.47
C LEU A 141 -11.71 9.05 -6.68
N HIS A 142 -12.28 9.23 -7.87
CA HIS A 142 -11.44 9.64 -9.00
C HIS A 142 -10.96 11.07 -8.75
N ARG A 143 -9.66 11.35 -9.00
CA ARG A 143 -9.09 12.69 -8.83
C ARG A 143 -9.88 13.79 -9.53
N LYS A 144 -10.48 13.49 -10.69
CA LYS A 144 -11.32 14.44 -11.46
C LYS A 144 -12.59 14.88 -10.71
N GLU A 145 -13.05 14.11 -9.73
CA GLU A 145 -14.29 14.34 -8.97
C GLU A 145 -14.08 15.33 -7.81
N LEU A 146 -12.83 15.60 -7.42
CA LEU A 146 -12.52 16.60 -6.39
C LEU A 146 -12.80 18.04 -6.83
N GLY A 147 -13.05 18.29 -8.12
CA GLY A 147 -13.42 19.61 -8.63
C GLY A 147 -12.25 20.60 -8.70
N SER A 148 -12.52 21.83 -9.15
CA SER A 148 -11.51 22.86 -9.43
C SER A 148 -10.89 23.53 -8.20
N ASN A 149 -11.34 23.19 -6.99
CA ASN A 149 -10.77 23.70 -5.73
C ASN A 149 -9.44 23.01 -5.36
N TYR A 150 -8.97 22.11 -6.22
CA TYR A 150 -7.80 21.27 -6.03
C TYR A 150 -6.87 21.54 -7.23
N PRO A 151 -5.68 22.15 -7.03
CA PRO A 151 -4.77 22.45 -8.14
C PRO A 151 -4.40 21.16 -8.88
N ARG A 152 -4.35 21.26 -10.22
CA ARG A 152 -3.97 20.16 -11.12
C ARG A 152 -2.47 19.94 -11.14
#